data_AF-A0A954PU56-F1
#
_entry.id   AF-A0A954PU56-F1
#
_cell.length_a   1.000
_cell.length_b   1.000
_cell.length_c   1.000
_cell.angle_alpha   90.00
_cell.angle_beta   90.00
_cell.angle_gamma   90.00
#
_symmetry.space_group_name_H-M   'P 1'
#
loop_
_entity.id
_entity.type
_entity.pdbx_description
1 polymer ?
#
loop_
_entity_poly.entity_id
_entity_poly.type
_entity_poly.pdbx_seq_one_letter_code
_entity_poly.pdbx_strand_id
1 'polypeptide(L)'
;MARRQHRQVANCFIAVTLVLGTCGCQSLVNRGWIAPPGPMNYQQAHAVVHDPFPQADIGPDDNSIRPPDYQNPLPLPVRSQMKNQVAPWLLP
;
A
#
# COMPACT_ATOMS: atom_id res chain seq x y z
N MET A 1 6.54 -48.48 3.52
CA MET A 1 5.54 -47.62 2.85
C MET A 1 5.53 -46.17 3.36
N ALA A 2 5.54 -45.90 4.67
CA ALA A 2 5.47 -44.54 5.24
C ALA A 2 6.45 -43.48 4.67
N ARG A 3 7.74 -43.82 4.43
CA ARG A 3 8.74 -42.87 3.90
C ARG A 3 8.44 -42.35 2.49
N ARG A 4 7.74 -43.12 1.65
CA ARG A 4 7.32 -42.67 0.31
C ARG A 4 6.15 -41.69 0.40
N GLN A 5 5.24 -41.88 1.35
CA GLN A 5 4.10 -41.00 1.59
C GLN A 5 4.54 -39.64 2.12
N HIS A 6 5.49 -39.59 3.07
CA HIS A 6 6.05 -38.29 3.53
C HIS A 6 6.78 -37.52 2.42
N ARG A 7 7.52 -38.21 1.55
CA ARG A 7 8.16 -37.58 0.37
C ARG A 7 7.15 -37.05 -0.64
N GLN A 8 6.06 -37.78 -0.88
CA GLN A 8 4.99 -37.32 -1.78
C GLN A 8 4.27 -36.10 -1.22
N VAL A 9 3.93 -36.10 0.08
CA VAL A 9 3.29 -34.95 0.73
C VAL A 9 4.21 -33.73 0.71
N ALA A 10 5.51 -33.89 0.99
CA ALA A 10 6.48 -32.81 0.92
C ALA A 10 6.60 -32.23 -0.50
N ASN A 11 6.65 -33.08 -1.52
CA ASN A 11 6.71 -32.63 -2.92
C ASN A 11 5.44 -31.89 -3.34
N CYS A 12 4.25 -32.36 -2.93
CA CYS A 12 3.00 -31.65 -3.17
C CYS A 12 2.98 -30.28 -2.48
N PHE A 13 3.45 -30.20 -1.24
CA PHE A 13 3.56 -28.93 -0.52
C PHE A 13 4.48 -27.95 -1.24
N ILE A 14 5.66 -28.39 -1.67
CA ILE A 14 6.61 -27.57 -2.43
C ILE A 14 6.00 -27.10 -3.75
N ALA A 15 5.30 -27.97 -4.48
CA ALA A 15 4.66 -27.60 -5.73
C ALA A 15 3.56 -26.53 -5.52
N VAL A 16 2.75 -26.68 -4.47
CA VAL A 16 1.68 -25.72 -4.15
C VAL A 16 2.24 -24.36 -3.76
N THR A 17 3.27 -24.30 -2.91
CA THR A 17 3.88 -23.01 -2.52
C THR A 17 4.52 -22.31 -3.70
N LEU A 18 5.12 -23.05 -4.63
CA LEU A 18 5.76 -22.50 -5.82
C LEU A 18 4.73 -21.92 -6.80
N VAL A 19 3.59 -22.61 -7.00
CA VAL A 19 2.49 -22.09 -7.83
C VAL A 19 1.88 -20.82 -7.21
N LEU A 20 1.57 -20.83 -5.91
CA LEU A 20 0.99 -19.67 -5.24
C LEU A 20 1.94 -18.46 -5.23
N GLY A 21 3.25 -18.69 -5.13
CA GLY A 21 4.26 -17.62 -5.18
C GLY A 21 4.38 -16.92 -6.53
N THR A 22 3.98 -17.57 -7.64
CA THR A 22 4.04 -16.96 -8.98
C THR A 22 2.79 -16.16 -9.35
N CYS A 23 1.69 -16.35 -8.63
CA CYS A 23 0.43 -15.62 -8.83
C CYS A 23 0.41 -14.32 -8.01
N GLY A 24 1.16 -13.30 -8.46
CA GLY A 24 1.15 -11.98 -7.83
C GLY A 24 -0.10 -11.16 -8.14
N CYS A 25 -0.49 -10.27 -7.23
CA CYS A 25 -1.63 -9.35 -7.39
C CYS A 25 -1.54 -8.48 -8.66
N GLN A 26 -0.32 -8.17 -9.11
CA GLN A 26 -0.11 -7.43 -10.37
C GLN A 26 -0.73 -8.12 -11.59
N SER A 27 -0.70 -9.46 -11.63
CA SER A 27 -1.32 -10.24 -12.71
C SER A 27 -2.84 -10.09 -12.71
N LEU A 28 -3.44 -10.02 -11.52
CA LEU A 28 -4.88 -9.83 -11.34
C LEU A 28 -5.32 -8.41 -11.77
N VAL A 29 -4.50 -7.39 -11.48
CA VAL A 29 -4.71 -6.02 -11.96
C VAL A 29 -4.66 -5.97 -13.49
N ASN A 30 -3.61 -6.55 -14.10
CA ASN A 30 -3.45 -6.56 -15.56
C ASN A 30 -4.58 -7.28 -16.30
N ARG A 31 -5.17 -8.31 -15.67
CA ARG A 31 -6.33 -9.04 -16.20
C ARG A 31 -7.67 -8.37 -15.91
N GLY A 32 -7.68 -7.26 -15.17
CA GLY A 32 -8.90 -6.54 -14.80
C GLY A 32 -9.77 -7.27 -13.77
N TRP A 33 -9.23 -8.27 -13.06
CA TRP A 33 -9.97 -9.01 -12.02
C TRP A 33 -10.04 -8.22 -10.71
N ILE A 34 -9.09 -7.32 -10.49
CA ILE A 34 -9.08 -6.35 -9.39
C ILE A 34 -8.78 -4.96 -9.92
N ALA A 35 -9.36 -3.95 -9.27
CA ALA A 35 -9.11 -2.56 -9.64
C ALA A 35 -7.62 -2.21 -9.40
N PRO A 36 -6.99 -1.44 -10.31
CA PRO A 36 -5.66 -0.91 -10.06
C PRO A 36 -5.70 0.05 -8.87
N PRO A 37 -4.60 0.16 -8.09
CA PRO A 37 -4.51 1.04 -6.91
C PRO A 37 -4.49 2.55 -7.24
N GLY A 38 -4.76 2.92 -8.50
CA GLY A 38 -4.68 4.30 -8.99
C GLY A 38 -3.24 4.78 -9.22
N PRO A 39 -3.07 6.00 -9.76
CA PRO A 39 -1.76 6.58 -10.02
C PRO A 39 -0.99 6.88 -8.72
N MET A 40 0.34 7.00 -8.82
CA MET A 40 1.22 7.17 -7.64
C MET A 40 0.83 8.36 -6.76
N ASN A 41 0.47 9.49 -7.36
CA ASN A 41 0.05 10.69 -6.64
C ASN A 41 -1.26 10.48 -5.86
N TYR A 42 -2.20 9.69 -6.38
CA TYR A 42 -3.42 9.31 -5.66
C TYR A 42 -3.07 8.55 -4.37
N GLN A 43 -2.18 7.56 -4.47
CA GLN A 43 -1.76 6.74 -3.33
C GLN A 43 -1.00 7.56 -2.28
N GLN A 44 -0.09 8.44 -2.72
CA GLN A 44 0.66 9.33 -1.83
C GLN A 44 -0.26 10.30 -1.10
N ALA A 45 -1.21 10.91 -1.79
CA ALA A 45 -2.14 11.85 -1.20
C ALA A 45 -3.07 11.16 -0.18
N HIS A 46 -3.53 9.93 -0.47
CA HIS A 46 -4.28 9.10 0.46
C HIS A 46 -3.46 8.75 1.71
N ALA A 47 -2.19 8.38 1.55
CA ALA A 47 -1.30 8.07 2.66
C ALA A 47 -1.13 9.27 3.61
N VAL A 48 -1.09 10.49 3.06
CA VAL A 48 -0.94 11.73 3.84
C VAL A 48 -2.23 12.13 4.56
N VAL A 49 -3.40 11.94 3.93
CA VAL A 49 -4.71 12.28 4.53
C VAL A 49 -5.10 11.30 5.64
N HIS A 50 -4.74 10.02 5.49
CA HIS A 50 -5.03 8.97 6.47
C HIS A 50 -3.89 8.74 7.47
N ASP A 51 -2.89 9.63 7.48
CA ASP A 51 -1.82 9.62 8.48
C ASP A 51 -2.40 9.93 9.87
N PRO A 52 -2.19 9.07 10.89
CA PRO A 52 -2.64 9.35 12.24
C PRO A 52 -1.93 10.57 12.87
N PHE A 53 -0.77 10.97 12.36
CA PHE A 53 -0.01 12.08 12.91
C PHE A 53 -0.49 13.42 12.34
N PRO A 54 -0.85 14.38 13.21
CA PRO A 54 -1.29 15.68 12.76
C PRO A 54 -0.19 16.39 11.96
N GLN A 55 -0.64 17.24 11.05
CA GLN A 55 0.23 18.11 10.28
C GLN A 55 0.57 19.37 11.11
N ALA A 56 1.74 19.97 10.86
CA ALA A 56 2.33 21.05 11.68
C ALA A 56 1.47 22.34 11.80
N ASP A 57 0.40 22.47 11.03
CA ASP A 57 -0.52 23.60 11.00
C ASP A 57 -1.81 23.41 11.81
N ILE A 58 -2.07 22.19 12.32
CA ILE A 58 -3.30 21.86 13.04
C ILE A 58 -3.12 21.85 14.57
N GLY A 59 -1.88 21.68 15.06
CA GLY A 59 -1.57 21.67 16.49
C GLY A 59 -0.08 21.82 16.80
N PRO A 60 0.31 21.79 18.08
CA PRO A 60 1.71 21.81 18.48
C PRO A 60 2.46 20.64 17.85
N ASP A 61 3.64 20.92 17.30
CA ASP A 61 4.48 19.92 16.64
C ASP A 61 5.09 18.97 17.67
N ASP A 62 4.40 17.86 17.94
CA ASP A 62 4.87 16.81 18.82
C ASP A 62 5.81 15.87 18.06
N ASN A 63 7.07 16.31 17.96
CA ASN A 63 8.16 15.59 17.32
C ASN A 63 8.51 14.24 17.97
N SER A 64 7.84 13.86 19.07
CA SER A 64 8.17 12.67 19.85
C SER A 64 7.51 11.37 19.35
N ILE A 65 6.38 11.45 18.63
CA ILE A 65 5.57 10.26 18.28
C ILE A 65 5.79 9.79 16.84
N ARG A 66 6.21 10.68 15.94
CA ARG A 66 6.44 10.36 14.53
C ARG A 66 7.82 9.71 14.33
N PRO A 67 8.01 8.73 13.42
CA PRO A 67 9.32 8.16 13.15
C PRO A 67 10.23 9.17 12.43
N PRO A 68 11.52 9.34 12.79
CA PRO A 68 12.40 10.45 12.38
C PRO A 68 12.37 10.86 10.89
N ASP A 69 12.27 9.88 9.99
CA ASP A 69 12.25 10.13 8.54
C ASP A 69 10.95 10.77 8.05
N TYR A 70 9.90 10.73 8.87
CA TYR A 70 8.57 11.23 8.55
C TYR A 70 8.29 12.60 9.16
N GLN A 71 9.17 13.12 10.03
CA GLN A 71 9.01 14.40 10.75
C GLN A 71 8.78 15.60 9.82
N ASN A 72 9.26 15.54 8.57
CA ASN A 72 9.14 16.65 7.64
C ASN A 72 7.79 16.61 6.90
N PRO A 73 6.83 17.51 7.23
CA PRO A 73 5.57 17.58 6.51
C PRO A 73 5.79 18.09 5.08
N LEU A 74 4.85 17.74 4.20
CA LEU A 74 4.87 18.22 2.81
C LEU A 74 4.61 19.74 2.75
N PRO A 75 5.28 20.46 1.83
CA PRO A 75 5.04 21.88 1.63
C PRO A 75 3.56 22.19 1.34
N LEU A 76 3.05 23.29 1.90
CA LEU A 76 1.67 23.75 1.72
C LEU A 76 1.18 23.74 0.25
N PRO A 77 1.95 24.20 -0.75
CA PRO A 77 1.49 24.19 -2.15
C PRO A 77 1.16 22.80 -2.68
N VAL A 78 1.96 21.78 -2.32
CA VAL A 78 1.74 20.39 -2.74
C VAL A 78 0.49 19.84 -2.07
N ARG A 79 0.29 20.19 -0.80
CA ARG A 79 -0.84 19.75 0.00
C ARG A 79 -2.17 20.32 -0.48
N SER A 80 -2.21 21.57 -0.91
CA SER A 80 -3.42 22.15 -1.52
C SER A 80 -3.85 21.40 -2.79
N GLN A 81 -2.90 20.82 -3.53
CA GLN A 81 -3.20 20.02 -4.72
C GLN A 81 -3.72 18.61 -4.39
N MET A 82 -3.46 18.09 -3.18
CA MET A 82 -3.86 16.73 -2.78
C MET A 82 -5.37 16.54 -2.74
N LYS A 83 -6.17 17.58 -2.46
CA LYS A 83 -7.64 17.49 -2.50
C LYS A 83 -8.13 16.91 -3.82
N ASN A 84 -7.58 17.39 -4.93
CA ASN A 84 -7.94 16.95 -6.27
C ASN A 84 -7.44 15.53 -6.57
N GLN A 85 -6.40 15.08 -5.85
CA GLN A 85 -5.81 13.75 -5.99
C GLN A 85 -6.52 12.70 -5.14
N VAL A 86 -6.99 13.04 -3.93
CA VAL A 86 -7.65 12.09 -3.01
C VAL A 86 -9.10 11.84 -3.37
N ALA A 87 -9.80 12.90 -3.80
CA ALA A 87 -11.22 12.86 -4.13
C ALA A 87 -11.48 13.44 -5.54
N PRO A 88 -10.97 12.80 -6.61
CA PRO A 88 -11.15 13.28 -7.98
C PRO A 88 -12.64 13.36 -8.40
N TRP A 89 -13.52 12.63 -7.73
CA TRP A 89 -14.97 12.69 -7.95
C TRP A 89 -15.66 13.95 -7.37
N LEU A 90 -14.94 14.77 -6.59
CA LEU A 90 -15.41 16.06 -6.08
C LEU A 90 -14.94 17.25 -6.93
N LEU A 91 -14.29 16.99 -8.07
CA LEU A 91 -13.93 18.04 -9.01
C LEU A 91 -15.21 18.61 -9.66
N PRO A 92 -15.34 19.94 -9.79
CA PRO A 92 -16.47 20.58 -10.46
C PRO A 92 -16.54 20.28 -11.95
#